data_AF-A0A4Z1QWI2-F1
#
_entry.id   AF-A0A4Z1QWI2-F1
#
_cell.length_a   1.000
_cell.length_b   1.000
_cell.length_c   1.000
_cell.angle_alpha   90.00
_cell.angle_beta   90.00
_cell.angle_gamma   90.00
#
_symmetry.space_group_name_H-M   'P 1'
#
loop_
_entity.id
_entity.type
_entity.pdbx_description
1 polymer ?
#
loop_
_entity_poly.entity_id
_entity_poly.type
_entity_poly.pdbx_seq_one_letter_code
_entity_poly.pdbx_strand_id
1 'polypeptide(L)'
;MAKKMTPGDAAKEKGVAAADLKRVVKEINRHKEQASENAGLAGQTTKNAIEQYALDRKALGLIVGLSKKEPAQQQATLRGIVDYADKLGMFDSIDMFDDLIPSLERIIARAKDGEGKKSKADPAMAGLLDGAATAH
;
A
#
# COMPACT_ATOMS: atom_id res chain seq x y z
N MET A 1 -37.99 20.19 23.86
CA MET A 1 -38.21 19.71 22.48
C MET A 1 -36.86 19.40 21.85
N ALA A 2 -36.61 18.13 21.57
CA ALA A 2 -35.33 17.66 21.04
C ALA A 2 -35.20 18.03 19.56
N LYS A 3 -34.18 18.82 19.22
CA LYS A 3 -33.84 19.15 17.83
C LYS A 3 -33.16 17.93 17.21
N LYS A 4 -33.91 17.18 16.39
CA LYS A 4 -33.39 16.06 15.59
C LYS A 4 -32.28 16.59 14.68
N MET A 5 -31.05 16.13 14.89
CA MET A 5 -29.97 16.26 13.92
C MET A 5 -30.24 15.25 12.79
N THR A 6 -30.29 15.75 11.56
CA THR A 6 -30.39 14.95 10.33
C THR A 6 -29.07 14.21 10.08
N PRO A 7 -29.08 12.91 9.77
CA PRO A 7 -27.90 12.15 9.38
C PRO A 7 -27.55 12.50 7.92
N GLY A 8 -26.87 13.64 7.73
CA GLY A 8 -26.51 14.18 6.41
C GLY A 8 -25.01 14.39 6.20
N ASP A 9 -24.18 14.07 7.19
CA ASP A 9 -22.71 14.13 7.09
C ASP A 9 -22.08 12.74 7.30
N ALA A 10 -22.80 11.68 6.92
CA ALA A 10 -22.26 10.33 6.88
C ALA A 10 -21.17 10.27 5.81
N ALA A 11 -19.92 10.29 6.29
CA ALA A 11 -18.70 9.94 5.58
C ALA A 11 -18.49 10.62 4.21
N LYS A 12 -17.94 11.84 4.21
CA LYS A 12 -16.95 12.13 3.16
C LYS A 12 -15.90 11.02 3.28
N GLU A 13 -15.82 10.15 2.29
CA GLU A 13 -14.82 9.07 2.22
C GLU A 13 -13.48 9.62 2.69
N LYS A 14 -13.08 9.28 3.93
CA LYS A 14 -11.75 9.61 4.43
C LYS A 14 -10.81 8.67 3.69
N GLY A 15 -10.23 9.16 2.61
CA GLY A 15 -9.37 8.34 1.78
C GLY A 15 -8.80 9.10 0.60
N VAL A 16 -7.63 8.67 0.17
CA VAL A 16 -7.01 9.12 -1.07
C VAL A 16 -7.34 8.11 -2.17
N ALA A 17 -7.71 8.59 -3.35
CA ALA A 17 -7.89 7.70 -4.49
C ALA A 17 -6.58 6.97 -4.80
N ALA A 18 -6.66 5.70 -5.19
CA ALA A 18 -5.46 4.88 -5.44
C ALA A 18 -4.52 5.48 -6.49
N ALA A 19 -5.06 6.22 -7.47
CA ALA A 19 -4.28 6.93 -8.48
C ALA A 19 -3.45 8.09 -7.87
N ASP A 20 -4.07 8.87 -6.98
CA ASP A 20 -3.42 9.98 -6.30
C ASP A 20 -2.34 9.50 -5.32
N LEU A 21 -2.60 8.42 -4.58
CA LEU A 21 -1.60 7.84 -3.69
C LEU A 21 -0.37 7.35 -4.46
N LYS A 22 -0.57 6.69 -5.60
CA LYS A 22 0.52 6.27 -6.48
C LYS A 22 1.33 7.46 -6.99
N ARG A 23 0.66 8.55 -7.36
CA ARG A 23 1.31 9.80 -7.79
C ARG A 23 2.15 10.40 -6.66
N VAL A 24 1.58 10.53 -5.46
CA VAL A 24 2.28 11.05 -4.27
C VAL A 24 3.50 10.20 -3.92
N VAL A 25 3.37 8.88 -3.92
CA VAL A 25 4.49 7.96 -3.65
C VAL A 25 5.60 8.14 -4.70
N LYS A 26 5.24 8.27 -5.98
CA LYS A 26 6.21 8.51 -7.06
C LYS A 26 6.94 9.85 -6.89
N GLU A 27 6.22 10.93 -6.55
CA GLU A 27 6.79 12.25 -6.31
C GLU A 27 7.75 12.24 -5.12
N ILE A 28 7.35 11.63 -3.99
CA ILE A 28 8.20 11.48 -2.81
C ILE A 28 9.47 10.67 -3.15
N ASN A 29 9.35 9.58 -3.89
CA ASN A 29 10.51 8.77 -4.28
C ASN A 29 11.47 9.52 -5.18
N ARG A 30 10.96 10.25 -6.19
CA ARG A 30 11.76 11.09 -7.07
C ARG A 30 12.56 12.12 -6.28
N HIS A 31 11.94 12.81 -5.33
CA HIS A 31 12.64 13.78 -4.49
C HIS A 31 13.63 13.12 -3.54
N LYS A 32 13.36 11.92 -3.03
CA LYS A 32 14.29 11.15 -2.18
C LYS A 32 15.50 10.62 -2.95
N GLU A 33 15.34 10.23 -4.21
CA GLU A 33 16.46 9.80 -5.06
C GLU A 33 17.36 10.98 -5.44
N GLN A 34 16.76 12.16 -5.61
CA GLN A 34 17.47 13.43 -5.78
C GLN A 34 17.99 14.00 -4.43
N ALA A 35 17.73 13.35 -3.29
CA ALA A 35 18.00 13.89 -1.96
C ALA A 35 19.45 13.75 -1.46
N SER A 36 20.40 13.33 -2.31
CA SER A 36 21.80 13.66 -2.01
C SER A 36 22.05 15.18 -2.12
N GLU A 37 21.16 15.93 -2.80
CA GLU A 37 21.30 17.37 -3.01
C GLU A 37 20.17 18.21 -2.39
N ASN A 38 19.00 17.65 -2.02
CA ASN A 38 17.84 18.42 -1.51
C ASN A 38 16.93 17.68 -0.49
N ALA A 39 17.46 17.30 0.68
CA ALA A 39 16.69 16.62 1.73
C ALA A 39 15.44 17.38 2.24
N GLY A 40 15.42 18.72 2.15
CA GLY A 40 14.30 19.55 2.59
C GLY A 40 13.02 19.40 1.75
N LEU A 41 13.15 19.20 0.44
CA LEU A 41 12.00 19.12 -0.47
C LEU A 41 11.19 17.84 -0.26
N ALA A 42 11.85 16.70 -0.06
CA ALA A 42 11.18 15.44 0.22
C ALA A 42 10.38 15.47 1.54
N GLY A 43 10.93 16.13 2.56
CA GLY A 43 10.25 16.37 3.83
C GLY A 43 9.00 17.24 3.66
N GLN A 44 9.11 18.32 2.88
CA GLN A 44 8.00 19.23 2.60
C GLN A 44 6.89 18.55 1.79
N THR A 45 7.22 17.80 0.73
CA THR A 45 6.22 17.05 -0.07
C THR A 45 5.48 16.02 0.78
N THR A 46 6.18 15.32 1.68
CA THR A 46 5.55 14.37 2.61
C THR A 46 4.60 15.08 3.57
N LYS A 47 5.00 16.23 4.11
CA LYS A 47 4.16 17.04 5.01
C LYS A 47 2.90 17.54 4.30
N ASN A 48 3.05 18.10 3.09
CA ASN A 48 1.93 18.61 2.30
C ASN A 48 0.94 17.49 1.95
N ALA A 49 1.41 16.30 1.59
CA ALA A 49 0.54 15.18 1.28
C ALA A 49 -0.26 14.69 2.50
N ILE A 50 0.37 14.69 3.69
CA ILE A 50 -0.31 14.34 4.95
C ILE A 50 -1.43 15.33 5.24
N GLU A 51 -1.14 16.64 5.13
CA GLU A 51 -2.11 17.69 5.42
C GLU A 51 -3.25 17.75 4.40
N GLN A 52 -2.92 17.61 3.10
CA GLN A 52 -3.89 17.70 2.01
C GLN A 52 -4.84 16.50 1.95
N TYR A 53 -4.32 15.29 2.18
CA TYR A 53 -5.07 14.05 2.00
C TYR A 53 -5.42 13.36 3.33
N ALA A 54 -5.15 14.01 4.47
CA ALA A 54 -5.36 13.48 5.81
C ALA A 54 -4.75 12.08 6.01
N LEU A 55 -3.54 11.87 5.51
CA LEU A 55 -2.86 10.57 5.53
C LEU A 55 -2.17 10.32 6.86
N ASP A 56 -2.16 9.06 7.31
CA ASP A 56 -1.29 8.65 8.40
C ASP A 56 0.18 8.66 7.96
N ARG A 57 1.01 9.39 8.71
CA ARG A 57 2.44 9.58 8.39
C ARG A 57 3.21 8.26 8.44
N LYS A 58 2.91 7.38 9.40
CA LYS A 58 3.64 6.12 9.58
C LYS A 58 3.31 5.14 8.45
N ALA A 59 2.02 5.01 8.12
CA ALA A 59 1.55 4.22 7.00
C ALA A 59 2.12 4.73 5.67
N LEU A 60 2.08 6.04 5.41
CA LEU A 60 2.67 6.61 4.20
C LEU A 60 4.17 6.35 4.12
N GLY A 61 4.90 6.54 5.22
CA GLY A 61 6.34 6.26 5.28
C GLY A 61 6.68 4.80 4.97
N LEU A 62 5.91 3.87 5.54
CA LEU A 62 6.03 2.44 5.28
C LEU A 62 5.79 2.10 3.79
N ILE A 63 4.69 2.59 3.22
CA ILE A 63 4.36 2.33 1.81
C ILE A 63 5.41 2.91 0.86
N VAL A 64 5.89 4.13 1.12
CA VAL A 64 6.99 4.73 0.36
C VAL A 64 8.26 3.89 0.47
N GLY A 65 8.62 3.42 1.67
CA GLY A 65 9.78 2.55 1.88
C GLY A 65 9.66 1.22 1.12
N LEU A 66 8.49 0.59 1.17
CA LEU A 66 8.21 -0.66 0.47
C LEU A 66 8.24 -0.50 -1.04
N SER A 67 7.73 0.61 -1.57
CA SER A 67 7.68 0.84 -3.03
C SER A 67 9.05 0.82 -3.74
N LYS A 68 10.14 0.93 -2.98
CA LYS A 68 11.53 0.86 -3.49
C LYS A 68 12.12 -0.55 -3.47
N LYS A 69 11.43 -1.53 -2.88
CA LYS A 69 11.90 -2.90 -2.74
C LYS A 69 11.44 -3.77 -3.90
N GLU A 70 12.07 -4.93 -4.07
CA GLU A 70 11.63 -5.93 -5.05
C GLU A 70 10.20 -6.42 -4.76
N PRO A 71 9.39 -6.76 -5.78
CA PRO A 71 8.00 -7.18 -5.60
C PRO A 71 7.81 -8.32 -4.60
N ALA A 72 8.73 -9.29 -4.56
CA ALA A 72 8.67 -10.40 -3.61
C ALA A 72 8.82 -9.92 -2.15
N GLN A 73 9.72 -8.96 -1.90
CA GLN A 73 9.93 -8.38 -0.56
C GLN A 73 8.76 -7.49 -0.15
N GLN A 74 8.18 -6.75 -1.10
CA GLN A 74 6.95 -5.98 -0.88
C GLN A 74 5.82 -6.89 -0.40
N GLN A 75 5.56 -7.98 -1.15
CA GLN A 75 4.51 -8.95 -0.83
C GLN A 75 4.75 -9.64 0.50
N ALA A 76 5.99 -10.09 0.78
CA ALA A 76 6.33 -10.72 2.04
C ALA A 76 6.05 -9.79 3.23
N THR A 77 6.44 -8.51 3.12
CA THR A 77 6.21 -7.54 4.19
C THR A 77 4.73 -7.22 4.38
N LEU A 78 3.98 -7.02 3.29
CA LEU A 78 2.53 -6.75 3.36
C LEU A 78 1.76 -7.94 3.96
N ARG A 79 2.13 -9.18 3.60
CA ARG A 79 1.56 -10.39 4.21
C ARG A 79 1.86 -10.45 5.70
N GLY A 80 3.11 -10.18 6.09
CA GLY A 80 3.53 -10.13 7.49
C GLY A 80 2.72 -9.10 8.28
N ILE A 81 2.53 -7.89 7.75
CA ILE A 81 1.75 -6.85 8.43
C ILE A 81 0.31 -7.32 8.72
N VAL A 82 -0.36 -7.92 7.73
CA VAL A 82 -1.74 -8.41 7.90
C VAL A 82 -1.79 -9.56 8.90
N ASP A 83 -0.94 -10.57 8.73
CA ASP A 83 -0.88 -11.76 9.60
C ASP A 83 -0.53 -11.40 11.05
N TYR A 84 0.41 -10.49 11.26
CA TYR A 84 0.83 -10.09 12.60
C TYR A 84 -0.21 -9.19 13.28
N ALA A 85 -0.84 -8.28 12.54
CA ALA A 85 -1.91 -7.44 13.08
C ALA A 85 -3.12 -8.30 13.51
N ASP A 86 -3.46 -9.32 12.73
CA ASP A 86 -4.49 -10.30 13.07
C ASP A 86 -4.14 -11.09 14.34
N LYS A 87 -2.96 -11.72 14.37
CA LYS A 87 -2.51 -12.54 15.52
C LYS A 87 -2.38 -11.77 16.82
N LEU A 88 -2.13 -10.46 16.75
CA LEU A 88 -2.06 -9.58 17.91
C LEU A 88 -3.43 -9.00 18.32
N GLY A 89 -4.52 -9.43 17.66
CA GLY A 89 -5.89 -8.98 17.94
C GLY A 89 -6.11 -7.50 17.60
N MET A 90 -5.25 -6.90 16.76
CA MET A 90 -5.39 -5.48 16.39
C MET A 90 -6.64 -5.22 15.53
N PHE A 91 -7.21 -6.27 14.97
CA PHE A 91 -8.47 -6.27 14.22
C PHE A 91 -9.70 -6.45 15.11
N ASP A 92 -9.56 -6.93 16.35
CA ASP A 92 -10.68 -7.29 17.23
C ASP A 92 -11.31 -6.07 17.92
N SER A 93 -10.58 -4.95 17.98
CA SER A 93 -10.89 -3.85 18.90
C SER A 93 -11.48 -2.60 18.23
N ILE A 94 -11.71 -2.58 16.91
CA ILE A 94 -12.07 -1.34 16.22
C ILE A 94 -13.11 -1.57 15.13
N ASP A 95 -14.06 -0.63 15.07
CA ASP A 95 -14.91 -0.14 13.96
C ASP A 95 -14.11 0.24 12.68
N MET A 96 -12.96 -0.40 12.47
CA MET A 96 -12.02 -0.16 11.38
C MET A 96 -12.51 -0.78 10.08
N PHE A 97 -13.31 -1.84 10.20
CA PHE A 97 -13.79 -2.60 9.06
C PHE A 97 -15.10 -2.05 8.49
N ASP A 98 -15.88 -1.26 9.22
CA ASP A 98 -17.16 -0.73 8.75
C ASP A 98 -17.00 0.07 7.44
N ASP A 99 -15.98 0.92 7.36
CA ASP A 99 -15.66 1.69 6.15
C ASP A 99 -14.65 0.98 5.22
N LEU A 100 -13.96 -0.06 5.71
CA LEU A 100 -12.83 -0.69 5.00
C LEU A 100 -13.19 -2.01 4.32
N ILE A 101 -14.27 -2.68 4.74
CA ILE A 101 -14.78 -3.92 4.13
C ILE A 101 -14.98 -3.77 2.63
N PRO A 102 -15.68 -2.73 2.10
CA PRO A 102 -15.87 -2.60 0.65
C PRO A 102 -14.55 -2.47 -0.12
N SER A 103 -13.54 -1.85 0.50
CA SER A 103 -12.20 -1.72 -0.08
C SER A 103 -11.45 -3.05 -0.09
N LEU A 104 -11.51 -3.81 1.01
CA LEU A 104 -10.91 -5.14 1.12
C LEU A 104 -11.57 -6.13 0.17
N GLU A 105 -12.90 -6.14 0.08
CA GLU A 105 -13.65 -6.96 -0.87
C GLU A 105 -13.26 -6.66 -2.31
N ARG A 106 -13.09 -5.38 -2.68
CA ARG A 106 -12.59 -4.98 -4.02
C ARG A 106 -11.16 -5.47 -4.27
N ILE A 107 -10.30 -5.50 -3.25
CA ILE A 107 -8.93 -6.05 -3.38
C ILE A 107 -9.00 -7.56 -3.59
N ILE A 108 -9.79 -8.26 -2.79
CA ILE A 108 -9.98 -9.71 -2.85
C ILE A 108 -10.59 -10.11 -4.20
N ALA A 109 -11.63 -9.41 -4.67
CA ALA A 109 -12.26 -9.64 -5.98
C ALA A 109 -11.23 -9.52 -7.11
N ARG A 110 -10.47 -8.42 -7.15
CA ARG A 110 -9.41 -8.23 -8.15
C ARG A 110 -8.33 -9.32 -8.09
N ALA A 111 -7.99 -9.79 -6.90
CA ALA A 111 -7.02 -10.88 -6.74
C ALA A 111 -7.58 -12.19 -7.27
N LYS A 112 -8.82 -12.55 -6.91
CA LYS A 112 -9.53 -13.75 -7.39
C LYS A 112 -9.72 -13.73 -8.91
N ASP A 113 -10.11 -12.59 -9.48
CA ASP A 113 -10.24 -12.41 -10.93
C ASP A 113 -8.87 -12.47 -11.64
N GLY A 114 -7.81 -12.02 -10.96
CA GLY A 114 -6.42 -12.06 -11.42
C GLY A 114 -5.77 -13.45 -11.36
N GLU A 115 -6.29 -14.39 -10.56
CA GLU A 115 -5.77 -15.76 -10.52
C GLU A 115 -5.94 -16.51 -11.85
N GLY A 116 -6.90 -16.11 -12.69
CA GLY A 116 -7.04 -16.58 -14.07
C GLY A 116 -6.02 -16.00 -15.06
N LYS A 117 -5.27 -14.96 -14.66
CA LYS A 117 -4.21 -14.30 -15.43
C LYS A 117 -2.89 -14.34 -14.68
N LYS A 118 -2.52 -15.49 -14.08
CA LYS A 118 -1.12 -15.70 -13.66
C LYS A 118 -0.25 -15.47 -14.88
N SER A 119 0.43 -14.32 -14.89
CA SER A 119 1.45 -13.96 -15.86
C SER A 119 2.34 -15.17 -16.03
N LYS A 120 2.43 -15.66 -17.27
CA LYS A 120 3.44 -16.64 -17.67
C LYS A 120 4.75 -16.21 -17.03
N ALA A 121 5.30 -17.08 -16.19
CA ALA A 121 6.67 -16.94 -15.72
C ALA A 121 7.54 -16.66 -16.94
N ASP A 122 8.34 -15.61 -16.85
CA ASP A 122 9.26 -15.20 -17.89
C ASP A 122 10.18 -16.39 -18.24
N PRO A 123 10.20 -16.88 -19.49
CA PRO A 123 11.05 -18.01 -19.88
C PRO A 123 12.54 -17.74 -19.68
N ALA A 124 12.95 -16.50 -19.42
CA ALA A 124 14.33 -16.14 -19.10
C ALA A 124 14.85 -16.70 -17.76
N MET A 125 13.98 -17.07 -16.81
CA MET A 125 14.42 -17.64 -15.52
C MET A 125 14.49 -19.18 -15.51
N ALA A 126 13.94 -19.86 -16.52
CA ALA A 126 14.01 -21.32 -16.62
C ALA A 126 15.40 -21.81 -17.09
N GLY A 127 16.13 -21.00 -17.87
CA GLY A 127 17.45 -21.36 -18.39
C GLY A 127 18.62 -21.25 -17.41
N LEU A 128 18.44 -20.56 -16.27
CA LEU A 128 19.51 -20.32 -15.29
C LEU A 128 19.64 -21.44 -14.25
N LEU A 129 18.63 -22.30 -14.12
CA LEU A 129 18.64 -23.43 -13.17
C LEU A 129 19.08 -24.75 -13.79
N ASP A 130 19.10 -24.86 -15.12
CA ASP A 130 19.50 -26.09 -15.84
C ASP A 130 21.01 -26.13 -16.17
N GLY A 131 21.69 -24.99 -16.10
CA GLY A 131 23.14 -24.88 -16.38
C GLY A 131 24.07 -25.18 -15.19
N ALA A 132 23.53 -25.43 -13.99
CA ALA A 132 24.33 -25.59 -12.77
C ALA A 132 24.49 -27.05 -12.29
N ALA A 133 23.95 -28.03 -13.02
CA ALA A 133 23.92 -29.44 -12.59
C ALA A 133 24.83 -30.40 -13.38
N THR A 134 25.81 -29.92 -14.15
CA THR A 134 26.81 -30.78 -14.83
C THR A 134 28.22 -30.23 -14.69
N ALA A 135 28.79 -30.34 -13.50
CA ALA A 135 30.24 -30.29 -13.29
C ALA A 135 30.61 -31.09 -12.03
N HIS A 136 30.66 -32.42 -12.17
CA HIS A 136 31.52 -33.30 -11.37
C HIS A 136 31.68 -34.64 -12.08
#